data_AF-A0A8J7TJE1-F1
#
_entry.id   AF-A0A8J7TJE1-F1
#
_cell.length_a   1.000
_cell.length_b   1.000
_cell.length_c   1.000
_cell.angle_alpha   90.00
_cell.angle_beta   90.00
_cell.angle_gamma   90.00
#
_symmetry.space_group_name_H-M   'P 1'
#
loop_
_entity.id
_entity.type
_entity.pdbx_description
1 polymer ?
#
loop_
_entity_poly.entity_id
_entity_poly.type
_entity_poly.pdbx_seq_one_letter_code
_entity_poly.pdbx_strand_id
1 'polypeptide(L)'
;MLIERKSVGHDIICHVTGFYPREIEVNWIRDGDYLLEEGVLSQEVLPNGDGTYQVRKTLTVSSEDQKKHTYSCQVDHSSLDNKKSFEWGKRKTLMNY
;
A
#
# COMPACT_ATOMS: atom_id res chain seq x y z
N MET A 1 7.20 -6.70 -10.75
CA MET A 1 7.00 -6.03 -9.45
C MET A 1 6.15 -6.86 -8.51
N LEU A 2 6.43 -6.75 -7.21
CA LEU A 2 5.76 -7.40 -6.11
C LEU A 2 5.24 -6.33 -5.13
N ILE A 3 4.07 -6.58 -4.56
CA ILE A 3 3.41 -5.66 -3.63
C ILE A 3 3.09 -6.44 -2.35
N GLU A 4 3.74 -6.08 -1.27
CA GLU A 4 3.62 -6.72 0.03
C GLU A 4 2.84 -5.83 0.99
N ARG A 5 1.87 -6.43 1.67
CA ARG A 5 1.04 -5.78 2.68
C ARG A 5 1.52 -6.19 4.08
N LYS A 6 1.91 -5.23 4.91
CA LYS A 6 2.31 -5.48 6.30
C LYS A 6 1.49 -4.60 7.25
N SER A 7 1.28 -5.09 8.48
CA SER A 7 0.60 -4.36 9.55
C SER A 7 1.41 -4.51 10.82
N VAL A 8 1.81 -3.40 11.43
CA VAL A 8 2.63 -3.35 12.66
C VAL A 8 2.02 -2.33 13.61
N GLY A 9 1.30 -2.79 14.63
CA GLY A 9 0.58 -1.89 15.52
C GLY A 9 -0.48 -1.06 14.77
N HIS A 10 -0.37 0.26 14.84
CA HIS A 10 -1.24 1.19 14.12
C HIS A 10 -0.81 1.46 12.68
N ASP A 11 0.35 0.94 12.26
CA ASP A 11 0.91 1.22 10.96
C ASP A 11 0.53 0.13 9.96
N ILE A 12 -0.02 0.55 8.82
CA ILE A 12 -0.17 -0.30 7.63
C ILE A 12 0.85 0.12 6.59
N ILE A 13 1.57 -0.86 6.05
CA ILE A 13 2.76 -0.64 5.22
C ILE A 13 2.54 -1.32 3.87
N CYS A 14 2.58 -0.52 2.81
CA CYS A 14 2.63 -0.98 1.44
C CYS A 14 4.08 -0.97 0.96
N HIS A 15 4.66 -2.15 0.79
CA HIS A 15 6.01 -2.31 0.26
C HIS A 15 5.93 -2.78 -1.19
N VAL A 16 6.39 -1.94 -2.11
CA VAL A 16 6.45 -2.24 -3.54
C VAL A 16 7.90 -2.48 -3.90
N THR A 17 8.22 -3.59 -4.55
CA THR A 17 9.60 -3.96 -4.91
C THR A 17 9.68 -4.68 -6.24
N GLY A 18 10.84 -4.70 -6.89
CA GLY A 18 11.03 -5.38 -8.17
C GLY A 18 10.35 -4.64 -9.32
N PHE A 19 10.24 -3.32 -9.25
CA PHE A 19 9.70 -2.47 -10.31
C PHE A 19 10.82 -1.75 -11.07
N TYR A 20 10.57 -1.47 -12.35
CA TYR A 20 11.43 -0.74 -13.26
C TYR A 20 10.57 -0.21 -14.42
N PRO A 21 10.71 1.05 -14.87
CA PRO A 21 11.68 2.09 -14.49
C PRO A 21 11.47 2.66 -13.07
N ARG A 22 12.24 3.70 -12.70
CA ARG A 22 12.27 4.22 -11.31
C ARG A 22 10.98 4.95 -10.93
N GLU A 23 10.33 5.59 -11.90
CA GLU A 23 9.14 6.41 -11.71
C GLU A 23 7.94 5.55 -11.32
N ILE A 24 7.40 5.79 -10.13
CA ILE A 24 6.25 5.08 -9.57
C ILE A 24 5.38 6.04 -8.75
N GLU A 25 4.07 5.81 -8.74
CA GLU A 25 3.14 6.49 -7.83
C GLU A 25 2.49 5.45 -6.90
N VAL A 26 2.54 5.73 -5.60
CA VAL A 26 1.96 4.86 -4.57
C VAL A 26 1.13 5.72 -3.64
N ASN A 27 -0.17 5.45 -3.56
CA ASN A 27 -1.14 6.27 -2.84
C ASN A 27 -1.95 5.42 -1.87
N TRP A 28 -2.30 6.01 -0.73
CA TRP A 28 -3.27 5.41 0.19
C TRP A 28 -4.65 5.96 -0.12
N ILE A 29 -5.62 5.07 -0.29
CA ILE A 29 -7.01 5.40 -0.58
C ILE A 29 -7.87 4.87 0.57
N ARG A 30 -8.68 5.74 1.18
CA ARG A 30 -9.68 5.38 2.19
C ARG A 30 -11.05 5.25 1.54
N ASP A 31 -11.79 4.21 1.90
CA ASP A 31 -13.17 3.96 1.48
C ASP A 31 -13.42 3.93 -0.04
N GLY A 32 -12.35 3.68 -0.81
CA GLY A 32 -12.40 3.42 -2.26
C GLY A 32 -12.04 4.62 -3.14
N ASP A 33 -12.16 5.85 -2.64
CA ASP A 33 -12.00 7.07 -3.44
C ASP A 33 -11.26 8.21 -2.74
N TYR A 34 -11.17 8.19 -1.40
CA TYR A 34 -10.53 9.28 -0.65
C TYR A 34 -9.01 9.13 -0.61
N LEU A 35 -8.29 9.97 -1.37
CA LEU A 35 -6.83 10.03 -1.34
C LEU A 35 -6.33 10.55 0.03
N LEU A 36 -5.43 9.80 0.66
CA LEU A 36 -4.80 10.14 1.93
C LEU A 36 -3.38 10.66 1.71
N GLU A 37 -3.13 11.87 2.20
CA GLU A 37 -1.80 12.47 2.31
C GLU A 37 -1.37 12.66 3.77
N GLU A 38 -2.31 13.00 4.65
CA GLU A 38 -2.05 13.12 6.08
C GLU A 38 -1.78 11.74 6.72
N GLY A 39 -0.81 11.68 7.63
CA GLY A 39 -0.41 10.43 8.30
C GLY A 39 0.31 9.43 7.40
N VAL A 40 0.60 9.79 6.14
CA VAL A 40 1.36 8.98 5.20
C VAL A 40 2.84 9.33 5.27
N LEU A 41 3.65 8.33 5.60
CA LEU A 41 5.11 8.38 5.48
C LEU A 41 5.54 7.65 4.20
N SER A 42 6.08 8.40 3.24
CA SER A 42 6.70 7.84 2.04
C SER A 42 8.21 7.76 2.21
N GLN A 43 8.77 6.57 2.13
CA GLN A 43 10.21 6.41 2.01
C GLN A 43 10.68 6.71 0.58
N GLU A 44 11.95 7.04 0.42
CA GLU A 44 12.56 7.23 -0.89
C GLU A 44 12.52 5.94 -1.73
N VAL A 45 12.54 6.09 -3.05
CA VAL A 45 12.72 4.97 -3.98
C VAL A 45 14.19 4.54 -3.95
N LEU A 46 14.43 3.33 -3.46
CA LEU A 46 15.75 2.74 -3.27
C LEU A 46 16.03 1.66 -4.34
N PRO A 47 17.30 1.47 -4.75
CA PRO A 47 17.68 0.37 -5.64
C PRO A 47 17.71 -0.97 -4.89
N ASN A 48 17.44 -2.07 -5.61
CA ASN A 48 17.57 -3.44 -5.11
C ASN A 48 18.94 -4.08 -5.40
N GLY A 49 19.76 -3.47 -6.28
CA GLY A 49 21.06 -4.01 -6.69
C GLY A 49 20.99 -5.06 -7.82
N ASP A 50 19.80 -5.42 -8.27
CA ASP A 50 19.52 -6.33 -9.38
C ASP A 50 19.00 -5.61 -10.65
N GLY A 51 19.06 -4.27 -10.66
CA GLY A 51 18.50 -3.43 -11.72
C GLY A 51 17.06 -2.98 -11.49
N THR A 52 16.43 -3.38 -10.39
CA THR A 52 15.07 -2.95 -10.00
C THR A 52 15.07 -2.03 -8.79
N TYR A 53 13.89 -1.48 -8.46
CA TYR A 53 13.68 -0.54 -7.37
C TYR A 53 12.66 -1.05 -6.33
N GLN A 54 12.69 -0.42 -5.16
CA GLN A 54 11.73 -0.61 -4.07
C GLN A 54 11.29 0.72 -3.45
N VAL A 55 10.09 0.75 -2.89
CA VAL A 55 9.53 1.87 -2.12
C VAL A 55 8.60 1.35 -1.03
N ARG A 56 8.54 2.06 0.10
CA ARG A 56 7.61 1.78 1.18
C ARG A 56 6.77 3.02 1.50
N LYS A 57 5.45 2.84 1.53
CA LYS A 57 4.49 3.82 2.04
C LYS A 57 3.82 3.28 3.29
N THR A 58 3.98 3.99 4.39
CA THR A 58 3.36 3.67 5.67
C THR A 58 2.21 4.65 5.91
N LEU A 59 1.06 4.15 6.36
CA LEU A 59 -0.04 4.95 6.88
C LEU A 59 -0.28 4.56 8.34
N THR A 60 -0.24 5.54 9.24
CA THR A 60 -0.59 5.34 10.64
C THR A 60 -2.09 5.57 10.83
N VAL A 61 -2.81 4.53 11.28
CA VAL A 61 -4.26 4.55 11.46
C VAL A 61 -4.61 4.15 12.88
N SER A 62 -5.42 4.95 13.57
CA SER A 62 -5.90 4.64 14.91
C SER A 62 -6.66 3.30 14.94
N SER A 63 -6.63 2.60 16.09
CA SER A 63 -7.38 1.36 16.27
C SER A 63 -8.90 1.52 16.05
N GLU A 64 -9.43 2.72 16.27
CA GLU A 64 -10.84 3.04 16.02
C GLU A 64 -11.12 3.17 14.52
N ASP A 65 -10.26 3.90 13.80
CA ASP A 65 -10.43 4.12 12.36
C ASP A 65 -10.17 2.86 11.53
N GLN A 66 -9.27 1.97 11.97
CA GLN A 66 -9.07 0.66 11.35
C GLN A 66 -10.33 -0.22 11.38
N LYS A 67 -11.28 0.04 12.30
CA LYS A 67 -12.55 -0.69 12.38
C LYS A 67 -13.67 -0.05 11.54
N LYS A 68 -13.57 1.27 11.32
CA LYS A 68 -14.61 2.07 10.66
C LYS A 68 -14.39 2.17 9.15
N HIS A 69 -13.14 2.24 8.73
CA HIS A 69 -12.76 2.54 7.36
C HIS A 69 -12.04 1.38 6.71
N THR A 70 -12.10 1.36 5.39
CA THR A 70 -11.28 0.49 4.55
C THR A 70 -10.13 1.30 3.99
N TYR A 71 -8.95 0.71 3.92
CA TYR A 71 -7.76 1.37 3.39
C TYR A 71 -7.20 0.55 2.26
N SER A 72 -6.72 1.16 1.20
CA SER A 72 -6.05 0.45 0.13
C SER A 72 -4.81 1.19 -0.35
N CYS A 73 -3.78 0.43 -0.66
CA CYS A 73 -2.62 0.96 -1.36
C CYS A 73 -2.86 0.84 -2.85
N GLN A 74 -2.98 1.97 -3.55
CA GLN A 74 -3.06 2.04 -4.99
C GLN A 74 -1.67 2.30 -5.56
N VAL A 75 -1.27 1.46 -6.50
CA VAL A 75 0.03 1.53 -7.19
C VAL A 75 -0.21 1.81 -8.67
N ASP A 76 0.40 2.87 -9.16
CA ASP A 76 0.49 3.21 -10.58
C ASP A 76 1.95 3.17 -11.03
N HIS A 77 2.21 2.39 -12.07
CA HIS A 77 3.55 2.15 -12.58
C HIS A 77 3.46 1.70 -14.04
N SER A 78 4.39 2.16 -14.87
CA SER A 78 4.38 1.87 -16.33
C SER A 78 4.52 0.38 -16.69
N SER A 79 4.99 -0.46 -15.77
CA SER A 79 5.02 -1.93 -15.97
C SER A 79 3.69 -2.62 -15.69
N LEU A 80 2.64 -1.88 -15.33
CA LEU A 80 1.30 -2.41 -15.07
C LEU A 80 0.37 -1.99 -16.22
N ASP A 81 -0.45 -2.91 -16.70
CA ASP A 81 -1.49 -2.58 -17.69
C ASP A 81 -2.52 -1.58 -17.12
N ASN A 82 -2.75 -1.65 -15.80
CA ASN A 82 -3.69 -0.81 -15.06
C ASN A 82 -3.22 -0.63 -13.62
N LYS A 83 -3.64 0.47 -12.98
CA LYS A 83 -3.45 0.70 -11.53
C LYS A 83 -3.89 -0.52 -10.72
N LYS A 84 -3.14 -0.85 -9.67
CA LYS A 84 -3.46 -1.96 -8.77
C LYS A 84 -3.74 -1.44 -7.37
N SER A 85 -4.93 -1.72 -6.84
CA SER A 85 -5.33 -1.40 -5.47
C SER A 85 -5.30 -2.64 -4.59
N PHE A 86 -4.75 -2.51 -3.38
CA PHE A 86 -4.64 -3.59 -2.41
C PHE A 86 -5.25 -3.17 -1.09
N GLU A 87 -6.40 -3.75 -0.75
CA GLU A 87 -7.16 -3.41 0.45
C GLU A 87 -6.59 -4.01 1.75
N TRP A 88 -6.82 -3.29 2.84
CA TRP A 88 -6.63 -3.59 4.24
C TRP A 88 -7.99 -3.52 4.95
N GLY A 89 -8.40 -4.65 5.54
CA GLY A 89 -9.65 -4.84 6.27
C GLY A 89 -10.61 -5.80 5.54
N LYS A 90 -11.41 -6.67 6.18
CA LYS A 90 -11.40 -7.23 7.55
C LYS A 90 -10.60 -8.55 7.53
N ARG A 91 -10.21 -9.08 8.71
CA ARG A 91 -9.98 -10.54 8.83
C ARG A 91 -11.16 -11.22 8.15
N LYS A 92 -10.92 -12.12 7.18
CA LYS A 92 -11.97 -13.05 6.77
C LYS A 92 -12.34 -13.80 8.05
N THR A 93 -13.44 -13.44 8.69
CA THR A 93 -14.16 -14.41 9.50
C THR A 93 -14.48 -15.52 8.51
N LEU A 94 -13.84 -16.66 8.67
CA LEU A 94 -14.31 -17.89 8.04
C LEU A 94 -15.71 -18.09 8.59
N MET A 95 -16.72 -17.58 7.89
CA MET A 95 -18.09 -18.07 8.05
C MET A 95 -18.07 -19.45 7.41
N ASN A 96 -17.82 -20.46 8.25
CA ASN A 96 -18.13 -21.83 7.90
C ASN A 96 -19.67 -21.94 7.95
N TYR A 97 -20.27 -22.28 6.82
CA TYR A 97 -21.62 -22.84 6.76
C TYR A 97 -21.59 -24.29 7.23
#